data_AF-A0A353U299-F1
#
_entry.id   AF-A0A353U299-F1
#
_cell.length_a   1.000
_cell.length_b   1.000
_cell.length_c   1.000
_cell.angle_alpha   90.00
_cell.angle_beta   90.00
_cell.angle_gamma   90.00
#
_symmetry.space_group_name_H-M   'P 1'
#
loop_
_entity.id
_entity.type
_entity.pdbx_description
1 polymer ?
#
loop_
_entity_poly.entity_id
_entity_poly.type
_entity_poly.pdbx_seq_one_letter_code
_entity_poly.pdbx_strand_id
1 'polypeptide(L)' 'VDTTGAGDLYAAGFLYGLINSLSLKKCGDIGALLSARVIEVVGPKMGEVRWEAIRREIQALNN' A
#
# COMPACT_ATOMS: atom_id res chain seq x y z
N VAL A 1 -15.25 10.37 -7.22
CA VAL A 1 -14.29 10.11 -6.12
C VAL A 1 -14.88 8.99 -5.31
N ASP A 2 -14.39 7.78 -5.52
CA ASP A 2 -14.86 6.57 -4.85
C ASP A 2 -13.77 6.22 -3.82
N THR A 3 -14.02 6.48 -2.54
CA THR A 3 -13.06 6.23 -1.44
C THR A 3 -13.25 4.85 -0.82
N THR A 4 -14.10 4.02 -1.43
CA THR A 4 -14.41 2.68 -0.98
C THR A 4 -13.15 1.82 -1.03
N GLY A 5 -12.69 1.33 0.13
CA GLY A 5 -11.50 0.47 0.26
C GLY A 5 -10.21 1.17 0.70
N ALA A 6 -10.23 2.48 0.99
CA ALA A 6 -9.04 3.19 1.47
C ALA A 6 -8.52 2.63 2.81
N GLY A 7 -9.43 2.24 3.71
CA GLY A 7 -9.11 1.61 5.00
C GLY A 7 -8.57 0.18 4.83
N ASP A 8 -9.15 -0.60 3.91
CA ASP A 8 -8.70 -1.97 3.65
C ASP A 8 -7.29 -2.00 3.08
N LEU A 9 -6.96 -1.06 2.19
CA LEU A 9 -5.61 -0.90 1.66
C LEU A 9 -4.61 -0.39 2.70
N TYR A 10 -5.03 0.49 3.60
CA TYR A 10 -4.20 0.89 4.74
C TYR A 10 -3.87 -0.32 5.61
N ALA A 11 -4.89 -1.12 5.97
CA ALA A 11 -4.71 -2.32 6.76
C ALA A 11 -3.82 -3.35 6.05
N ALA A 12 -4.01 -3.56 4.73
CA ALA A 12 -3.18 -4.45 3.94
C ALA A 12 -1.70 -4.00 3.91
N GLY A 13 -1.44 -2.71 3.70
CA GLY A 13 -0.09 -2.15 3.72
C GLY A 13 0.57 -2.22 5.10
N PHE A 14 -0.21 -1.99 6.16
CA PHE A 14 0.28 -2.11 7.53
C PHE A 14 0.62 -3.57 7.89
N LEU A 15 -0.25 -4.52 7.54
CA LEU A 15 -0.01 -5.96 7.75
C LEU A 15 1.18 -6.45 6.94
N TYR A 16 1.36 -5.94 5.72
CA TYR A 16 2.55 -6.23 4.92
C TYR A 16 3.83 -5.81 5.65
N GLY A 17 3.87 -4.58 6.18
CA GLY A 17 5.02 -4.12 6.97
C GLY A 17 5.25 -4.96 8.22
N LEU A 18 4.17 -5.37 8.90
CA LEU A 18 4.22 -6.18 10.11
C LEU A 18 4.79 -7.59 9.84
N ILE A 19 4.36 -8.26 8.77
CA ILE A 19 4.86 -9.58 8.37
C ILE A 19 6.34 -9.52 7.97
N ASN A 20 6.81 -8.39 7.42
CA ASN A 20 8.21 -8.15 7.08
C ASN A 20 9.05 -7.66 8.28
N SER A 21 8.52 -7.72 9.51
CA SER A 21 9.20 -7.27 10.74
C SER A 21 9.68 -5.81 10.68
N LEU A 22 8.98 -4.95 9.94
CA LEU A 22 9.29 -3.52 9.87
C LEU A 22 8.82 -2.81 11.14
N SER A 23 9.44 -1.66 11.43
CA SER A 23 9.01 -0.79 12.53
C SER A 23 7.56 -0.33 12.32
N LEU A 24 6.81 -0.10 13.42
CA LEU A 24 5.44 0.41 13.37
C LEU A 24 5.31 1.69 12.54
N LYS A 25 6.33 2.56 12.55
CA LYS A 25 6.39 3.75 11.70
C LYS A 25 6.38 3.38 10.21
N LYS A 26 7.27 2.47 9.78
CA LYS A 26 7.30 1.98 8.39
C LYS A 26 6.01 1.27 8.00
N CYS A 27 5.38 0.52 8.90
CA CYS A 27 4.06 -0.10 8.65
C CYS A 27 2.98 0.96 8.38
N GLY A 28 2.95 2.04 9.17
CA GLY A 28 2.06 3.18 8.94
C GLY A 28 2.35 3.90 7.62
N ASP A 29 3.62 4.13 7.30
CA ASP A 29 4.04 4.78 6.06
C ASP A 29 3.60 3.98 4.82
N ILE A 30 3.75 2.64 4.84
CA ILE A 30 3.30 1.74 3.76
C ILE A 30 1.78 1.71 3.65
N GLY A 31 1.06 1.63 4.78
CA GLY A 31 -0.40 1.69 4.79
C GLY A 31 -0.94 3.01 4.21
N ALA A 32 -0.35 4.14 4.61
CA ALA A 32 -0.74 5.46 4.12
C ALA A 32 -0.49 5.59 2.60
N LEU A 33 0.64 5.07 2.12
CA LEU A 33 0.97 5.03 0.69
C LEU A 33 -0.06 4.22 -0.12
N LEU A 34 -0.41 3.02 0.35
CA LEU A 34 -1.42 2.19 -0.31
C LEU A 34 -2.82 2.84 -0.30
N SER A 35 -3.21 3.44 0.83
CA SER A 35 -4.50 4.12 0.99
C SER A 35 -4.64 5.34 0.07
N ALA A 36 -3.56 6.12 -0.07
CA ALA A 36 -3.51 7.29 -0.96
C ALA A 36 -3.71 6.91 -2.45
N ARG A 37 -3.28 5.70 -2.85
CA ARG A 37 -3.38 5.20 -4.22
C ARG A 37 -4.76 4.64 -4.59
N VAL A 38 -5.66 4.42 -3.62
CA VAL A 38 -7.03 3.94 -3.90
C VAL A 38 -7.90 5.01 -4.57
N ILE A 39 -7.64 6.28 -4.25
CA ILE A 39 -8.44 7.43 -4.74
C ILE A 39 -8.31 7.57 -6.27
N GLU A 40 -7.26 6.99 -6.86
CA GLU A 40 -6.98 7.04 -8.29
C GLU A 40 -7.67 5.93 -9.12
N VAL A 41 -8.48 5.04 -8.53
CA VAL A 41 -9.03 3.87 -9.25
C VAL A 41 -10.54 3.74 -9.16
N VAL A 42 -11.21 4.03 -10.27
CA VAL A 42 -12.53 3.46 -10.54
C VAL A 42 -12.31 2.01 -11.00
N GLY A 43 -12.39 1.06 -10.07
CA GLY A 43 -12.55 -0.37 -10.36
C GLY A 43 -11.50 -1.33 -9.76
N PRO A 44 -11.86 -2.59 -9.48
CA PRO A 44 -11.09 -3.57 -8.69
C PRO A 44 -9.86 -4.17 -9.38
N LYS A 45 -9.36 -3.56 -10.47
CA LYS A 45 -8.21 -4.07 -11.23
C LYS A 45 -7.02 -3.13 -11.05
N MET A 46 -6.29 -3.31 -9.95
CA MET A 46 -4.89 -2.88 -9.89
C MET A 46 -4.10 -3.73 -10.90
N GLY A 47 -3.84 -3.19 -12.09
CA GLY A 47 -3.05 -3.87 -13.12
C GLY A 47 -1.63 -4.20 -12.63
N GLU A 48 -1.02 -5.25 -13.18
CA GLU A 48 0.29 -5.78 -12.75
C GLU A 48 1.39 -4.72 -12.68
N VAL A 49 1.38 -3.74 -13.59
CA VAL A 49 2.31 -2.61 -13.62
C VAL A 49 2.30 -1.81 -12.32
N ARG A 50 1.11 -1.64 -11.71
CA ARG A 50 0.98 -0.89 -10.45
C ARG A 50 1.46 -1.72 -9.26
N TRP A 51 1.26 -3.03 -9.30
CA TRP A 51 1.83 -3.95 -8.31
C TRP A 51 3.36 -3.98 -8.36
N GLU A 52 3.96 -3.92 -9.54
CA GLU A 52 5.41 -3.79 -9.68
C GLU A 52 5.94 -2.46 -9.11
N ALA A 53 5.24 -1.35 -9.34
CA ALA A 53 5.61 -0.05 -8.77
C ALA A 53 5.58 -0.06 -7.23
N ILE A 54 4.52 -0.61 -6.63
CA ILE A 54 4.40 -0.76 -5.17
C ILE A 54 5.52 -1.64 -4.62
N ARG A 55 5.84 -2.76 -5.29
CA ARG A 55 6.96 -3.64 -4.89
C ARG A 55 8.31 -2.92 -4.92
N ARG A 56 8.56 -2.06 -5.91
CA ARG A 56 9.79 -1.25 -5.99
C ARG A 56 9.88 -0.22 -4.88
N GLU A 57 8.81 0.51 -4.59
CA GLU A 57 8.81 1.51 -3.50
C GLU A 57 9.04 0.85 -2.13
N ILE A 58 8.44 -0.31 -1.89
CA ILE A 58 8.66 -1.09 -0.67
C ILE A 58 10.11 -1.56 -0.54
N GLN A 59 10.72 -2.06 -1.63
CA GLN A 59 12.14 -2.44 -1.62
C GLN A 59 13.03 -1.24 -1.31
N ALA A 60 12.73 -0.06 -1.84
CA ALA A 60 13.48 1.16 -1.57
C ALA A 60 13.37 1.62 -0.09
N LEU A 61 12.26 1.32 0.59
CA LEU A 61 12.07 1.61 2.02
C LEU A 61 12.82 0.64 2.95
N ASN A 62 13.33 -0.47 2.42
CA ASN A 62 14.03 -1.52 3.18
C ASN A 62 15.58 -1.47 3.06
N ASN A 63 16.12 -0.66 2.15
CA ASN A 63 17.54 -0.26 2.15
C ASN A 63 17.77 0.98 3.02
#